data_AF-A0A4Q7EZV7-F1
#
_entry.id   AF-A0A4Q7EZV7-F1
#
_cell.length_a   1.000
_cell.length_b   1.000
_cell.length_c   1.000
_cell.angle_alpha   90.00
_cell.angle_beta   90.00
_cell.angle_gamma   90.00
#
_symmetry.space_group_name_H-M   'P 1'
#
loop_
_entity.id
_entity.type
_entity.pdbx_description
1 polymer ?
#
loop_
_entity_poly.entity_id
_entity_poly.type
_entity_poly.pdbx_seq_one_letter_code
_entity_poly.pdbx_strand_id
1 'polypeptide(L)'
;MQVNVSLFLPGPTGDSDEALKLRERARRSIYELAAGECAIVDQVLTKNCRLESVSVNVNTNRQSGGQNEGYAATGNFTLRATLK
;
A
#
# COMPACT_ATOMS: atom_id res chain seq x y z
N MET A 1 -0.33 11.21 -12.72
CA MET A 1 0.77 11.05 -11.74
C MET A 1 0.76 9.60 -11.28
N GLN A 2 1.92 8.98 -11.11
CA GLN A 2 2.04 7.61 -10.60
C GLN A 2 2.65 7.66 -9.20
N VAL A 3 2.04 6.97 -8.25
CA VAL A 3 2.53 6.84 -6.88
C VAL A 3 2.81 5.38 -6.60
N ASN A 4 3.99 5.10 -6.06
CA ASN A 4 4.42 3.75 -5.72
C ASN A 4 4.75 3.75 -4.23
N VAL A 5 4.06 2.90 -3.47
CA VAL A 5 4.28 2.72 -2.03
C VAL A 5 4.73 1.31 -1.75
N SER A 6 5.59 1.16 -0.77
CA SER A 6 6.05 -0.14 -0.27
C SER A 6 6.06 -0.09 1.24
N LEU A 7 5.53 -1.13 1.88
CA LEU A 7 5.49 -1.27 3.32
C LEU A 7 5.78 -2.71 3.70
N PHE A 8 6.38 -2.89 4.88
CA PHE A 8 6.65 -4.20 5.45
C PHE A 8 6.02 -4.30 6.84
N LEU A 9 5.18 -5.32 7.04
CA LEU A 9 4.63 -5.65 8.35
C LEU A 9 5.34 -6.90 8.88
N PRO A 10 6.18 -6.79 9.92
CA PRO A 10 6.75 -7.97 10.56
C PRO A 10 5.66 -8.75 11.31
N GLY A 11 5.78 -10.07 11.31
CA GLY A 11 4.88 -10.94 12.06
C GLY A 11 4.67 -12.31 11.41
N PRO A 12 3.79 -13.15 11.98
CA PRO A 12 3.60 -14.52 11.52
C PRO A 12 3.09 -14.55 10.08
N THR A 13 3.66 -15.43 9.28
CA THR A 13 3.24 -15.68 7.90
C THR A 13 2.71 -17.10 7.75
N GLY A 14 1.93 -17.36 6.71
CA GLY A 14 1.35 -18.68 6.42
C GLY A 14 -0.17 -18.66 6.47
N ASP A 15 -0.78 -19.77 6.89
CA ASP A 15 -2.22 -19.99 6.82
C ASP A 15 -2.92 -19.92 8.20
N SER A 16 -2.20 -19.48 9.24
CA SER A 16 -2.83 -19.24 10.54
C SER A 16 -3.76 -18.02 10.49
N ASP A 17 -4.76 -17.98 11.38
CA ASP A 17 -5.67 -16.84 11.49
C ASP A 17 -4.92 -15.52 11.71
N GLU A 18 -3.84 -15.54 12.49
CA GLU A 18 -3.01 -14.36 12.73
C GLU A 18 -2.24 -13.93 11.48
N ALA A 19 -1.75 -14.87 10.68
CA ALA A 19 -1.11 -14.56 9.40
C ALA A 19 -2.11 -13.97 8.39
N LEU A 20 -3.33 -14.49 8.34
CA LEU A 20 -4.41 -13.96 7.51
C LEU A 20 -4.78 -12.53 7.94
N LYS A 21 -4.96 -12.28 9.24
CA LYS A 21 -5.22 -10.93 9.78
C LYS A 21 -4.09 -9.97 9.44
N LEU A 22 -2.83 -10.41 9.55
CA LEU A 22 -1.67 -9.59 9.23
C LEU A 22 -1.61 -9.25 7.73
N ARG A 23 -1.91 -10.22 6.86
CA ARG A 23 -1.98 -10.01 5.40
C ARG A 23 -3.06 -9.00 5.03
N GLU A 24 -4.26 -9.14 5.59
CA GLU A 24 -5.36 -8.21 5.31
C GLU A 24 -5.10 -6.82 5.89
N ARG A 25 -4.42 -6.74 7.04
CA ARG A 25 -3.93 -5.45 7.57
C ARG A 25 -2.95 -4.77 6.62
N ALA A 26 -1.96 -5.51 6.10
CA ALA A 26 -0.98 -4.98 5.15
C ALA A 26 -1.68 -4.46 3.87
N ARG A 27 -2.66 -5.21 3.34
CA ARG A 27 -3.48 -4.79 2.20
C ARG A 27 -4.27 -3.51 2.51
N ARG A 28 -4.92 -3.45 3.66
CA ARG A 28 -5.73 -2.30 4.09
C ARG A 28 -4.87 -1.04 4.23
N SER A 29 -3.67 -1.14 4.78
CA SER A 29 -2.74 -0.02 4.87
C SER A 29 -2.42 0.60 3.50
N ILE A 30 -2.26 -0.21 2.45
CA ILE A 30 -2.04 0.31 1.09
C ILE A 30 -3.26 1.10 0.58
N TYR A 31 -4.49 0.61 0.84
CA TYR A 31 -5.70 1.33 0.43
C TYR A 31 -5.89 2.63 1.22
N GLU A 32 -5.56 2.64 2.51
CA GLU A 32 -5.61 3.86 3.32
C GLU A 32 -4.63 4.92 2.80
N LEU A 33 -3.41 4.51 2.40
CA LEU A 33 -2.45 5.39 1.73
C LEU A 33 -3.03 5.91 0.41
N ALA A 34 -3.57 5.04 -0.44
CA ALA A 34 -4.16 5.43 -1.72
C ALA A 34 -5.31 6.46 -1.56
N ALA A 35 -6.14 6.30 -0.53
CA ALA A 35 -7.21 7.23 -0.21
C ALA A 35 -6.67 8.60 0.26
N GLY A 36 -5.56 8.61 1.00
CA GLY A 36 -4.91 9.84 1.48
C GLY A 36 -4.15 10.61 0.40
N GLU A 37 -3.64 9.94 -0.63
CA GLU A 37 -2.80 10.58 -1.66
C GLU A 37 -3.48 11.79 -2.33
N CYS A 38 -4.74 11.66 -2.76
CA CYS A 38 -5.41 12.79 -3.40
C CYS A 38 -5.66 13.96 -2.44
N ALA A 39 -5.87 13.69 -1.15
CA ALA A 39 -6.01 14.76 -0.16
C ALA A 39 -4.71 15.57 -0.03
N ILE A 40 -3.55 14.90 -0.08
CA ILE A 40 -2.23 15.56 -0.06
C ILE A 40 -2.04 16.39 -1.34
N VAL A 41 -2.34 15.81 -2.51
CA VAL A 41 -2.18 16.51 -3.79
C VAL A 41 -3.11 17.74 -3.90
N ASP A 42 -4.34 17.65 -3.40
CA ASP A 42 -5.27 18.79 -3.33
C ASP A 42 -4.81 19.89 -2.37
N GLN A 43 -4.10 19.55 -1.31
CA GLN A 43 -3.53 20.55 -0.41
C GLN A 43 -2.34 21.28 -1.04
N VAL A 44 -1.47 20.58 -1.75
CA VAL A 44 -0.17 21.12 -2.21
C VAL A 44 -0.22 21.67 -3.63
N LEU A 45 -0.89 20.99 -4.57
CA LEU A 45 -0.69 21.23 -6.01
C LEU A 45 -1.98 21.63 -6.77
N THR A 46 -3.15 21.13 -6.38
CA THR A 46 -4.40 21.26 -7.17
C THR A 46 -5.62 21.58 -6.28
N LYS A 47 -6.85 21.53 -6.82
CA LYS A 47 -8.11 21.39 -6.07
C LYS A 47 -8.95 20.20 -6.56
N ASN A 48 -8.42 19.42 -7.51
CA ASN A 48 -9.17 18.36 -8.17
C ASN A 48 -8.26 17.19 -8.53
N CYS A 49 -7.85 16.44 -7.50
CA CYS A 49 -7.23 15.13 -7.64
C CYS A 49 -8.28 14.02 -7.63
N ARG A 50 -8.15 13.06 -8.55
CA ARG A 50 -8.91 11.81 -8.56
C ARG A 50 -8.01 10.60 -8.71
N LEU A 51 -8.29 9.58 -7.91
CA LEU A 51 -7.69 8.25 -8.04
C LEU A 51 -8.30 7.54 -9.26
N GLU A 52 -7.48 7.15 -10.23
CA GLU A 52 -7.92 6.44 -11.45
C GLU A 52 -7.73 4.94 -11.36
N SER A 53 -6.61 4.49 -10.79
CA SER A 53 -6.34 3.07 -10.63
C SER A 53 -5.56 2.80 -9.35
N VAL A 54 -5.83 1.65 -8.76
CA VAL A 54 -5.14 1.14 -7.57
C VAL A 54 -4.78 -0.31 -7.85
N SER A 55 -3.49 -0.62 -7.83
CA SER A 55 -2.98 -1.98 -7.82
C SER A 55 -2.31 -2.23 -6.48
N VAL A 56 -2.71 -3.30 -5.81
CA VAL A 56 -2.14 -3.72 -4.52
C VAL A 56 -1.60 -5.13 -4.67
N ASN A 57 -0.36 -5.31 -4.23
CA ASN A 57 0.28 -6.61 -4.19
C ASN A 57 0.78 -6.85 -2.76
N VAL A 58 0.50 -8.03 -2.21
CA VAL A 58 0.93 -8.41 -0.87
C VAL A 58 1.61 -9.76 -0.97
N ASN A 59 2.90 -9.79 -0.70
CA ASN A 59 3.71 -10.99 -0.75
C ASN A 59 4.22 -11.33 0.65
N THR A 60 4.33 -12.62 0.92
CA THR A 60 5.08 -13.10 2.07
C THR A 60 6.57 -12.85 1.81
N ASN A 61 7.23 -12.16 2.71
CA ASN A 61 8.68 -12.09 2.70
C ASN A 61 9.20 -13.18 3.63
N ARG A 62 9.48 -14.35 3.06
CA ARG A 62 10.20 -15.43 3.72
C ARG A 62 11.53 -15.59 3.01
N GLN A 63 12.46 -14.69 3.29
CA GLN A 63 13.81 -14.84 2.75
C GLN A 63 14.47 -16.00 3.50
N SER A 64 14.67 -17.14 2.82
CA SER A 64 15.39 -18.28 3.39
C SER A 64 16.79 -17.81 3.82
N GLY A 65 17.02 -17.69 5.13
CA GLY A 65 18.24 -17.15 5.72
C GLY A 65 18.23 -15.67 6.14
N GLY A 66 17.12 -14.95 5.92
CA GLY A 66 16.93 -13.56 6.36
C GLY A 66 16.05 -13.45 7.61
N GLN A 67 16.42 -12.58 8.54
CA GLN A 67 15.82 -12.47 9.88
C GLN A 67 14.40 -11.86 9.95
N ASN A 68 13.79 -11.48 8.82
CA ASN A 68 12.54 -10.73 8.82
C ASN A 68 11.39 -11.53 8.22
N GLU A 69 10.64 -12.20 9.08
CA GLU A 69 9.35 -12.80 8.74
C GLU A 69 8.26 -11.72 8.70
N GLY A 70 7.48 -11.68 7.62
CA GLY A 70 6.34 -10.77 7.52
C GLY A 70 5.75 -10.65 6.12
N TYR A 71 4.91 -9.63 5.95
CA TYR A 71 4.29 -9.30 4.66
C TYR A 71 4.88 -8.02 4.09
N ALA A 72 5.40 -8.11 2.87
CA ALA A 72 5.74 -6.96 2.05
C ALA A 72 4.52 -6.61 1.18
N ALA A 73 3.96 -5.43 1.36
CA ALA A 73 2.87 -4.93 0.54
C ALA A 73 3.34 -3.75 -0.30
N THR A 74 3.01 -3.79 -1.59
CA THR A 74 3.30 -2.72 -2.54
C THR A 74 2.01 -2.22 -3.16
N GLY A 75 1.94 -0.91 -3.38
CA GLY A 75 0.81 -0.22 -3.98
C GLY A 75 1.28 0.62 -5.16
N ASN A 76 0.58 0.52 -6.28
CA ASN A 76 0.82 1.34 -7.46
C ASN A 76 -0.48 2.07 -7.79
N PHE A 77 -0.47 3.40 -7.69
CA PHE A 77 -1.65 4.23 -7.83
C PHE A 77 -1.48 5.16 -9.03
N THR A 78 -2.53 5.31 -9.83
CA THR A 78 -2.59 6.37 -10.84
C THR A 78 -3.54 7.44 -10.37
N LEU A 79 -3.03 8.67 -10.27
CA LEU A 79 -3.79 9.85 -9.89
C LEU A 79 -3.89 10.79 -11.09
N ARG A 80 -5.07 11.37 -11.32
CA ARG A 80 -5.29 12.47 -12.24
C ARG A 80 -5.56 13.73 -11.44
N ALA A 81 -4.79 14.78 -11.69
CA ALA A 81 -4.97 16.08 -11.04
C ALA A 81 -4.95 17.19 -12.09
N THR A 82 -5.79 18.22 -11.88
CA THR A 82 -5.79 19.43 -12.71
C THR A 82 -5.07 20.55 -11.98
N LEU A 83 -3.86 20.89 -12.41
CA LEU A 83 -3.05 21.92 -11.75
C LEU A 83 -3.74 23.29 -11.79
N LYS A 84 -3.43 24.13 -10.80
CA LYS A 84 -3.91 25.52 -10.72
C LYS A 84 -3.18 26.43 -11.71
#